data_AF-A0AA35LH01-F1
#
_entry.id   AF-A0AA35LH01-F1
#
_cell.length_a   1.000
_cell.length_b   1.000
_cell.length_c   1.000
_cell.angle_alpha   90.00
_cell.angle_beta   90.00
_cell.angle_gamma   90.00
#
_symmetry.space_group_name_H-M   'P 1'
#
loop_
_entity.id
_entity.type
_entity.pdbx_description
1 polymer ?
#
loop_
_entity_poly.entity_id
_entity_poly.type
_entity_poly.pdbx_seq_one_letter_code
_entity_poly.pdbx_strand_id
1 'polypeptide(L)'
;MAQYLQLKNIIERLQETGSQELTTQVDLGCNFYVNAEVPDASTIFVALGYGFFVELTLPEALAFIEKKNKLLTELSEALTKDSAKIKANIRMVLEVMMGVPCSKQTDSYWAGIQQGNEESSRKLQPAFPWSAAYGVGSMFTSGA
;
A
#
# COMPACT_ATOMS: atom_id res chain seq x y z
N MET A 1 7.20 3.56 2.08
CA MET A 1 8.52 3.84 1.47
C MET A 1 8.74 5.32 1.17
N ALA A 2 7.80 6.02 0.52
CA ALA A 2 7.99 7.42 0.10
C ALA A 2 8.42 8.40 1.23
N GLN A 3 7.81 8.30 2.41
CA GLN A 3 8.12 9.19 3.55
C GLN A 3 9.58 9.06 4.03
N TYR A 4 10.12 7.83 4.08
CA TYR A 4 11.52 7.60 4.46
C TYR A 4 12.51 8.11 3.42
N LEU A 5 12.14 8.09 2.13
CA LEU A 5 12.96 8.68 1.06
C LEU A 5 12.95 10.21 1.12
N GLN A 6 11.79 10.82 1.39
CA GLN A 6 11.70 12.25 1.62
C GLN A 6 12.58 12.67 2.80
N LEU A 7 12.51 11.94 3.92
CA LEU A 7 13.35 12.18 5.08
C LEU A 7 14.84 12.10 4.75
N LYS A 8 15.26 11.06 4.00
CA LYS A 8 16.66 10.91 3.56
C LYS A 8 17.13 12.11 2.73
N ASN A 9 16.34 12.54 1.76
CA ASN A 9 16.68 13.71 0.92
C ASN A 9 16.79 14.99 1.74
N ILE A 10 15.95 15.16 2.78
CA ILE A 10 16.02 16.32 3.68
C ILE A 10 17.32 16.27 4.50
N ILE A 11 17.68 15.11 5.04
CA ILE A 11 18.92 14.93 5.83
C ILE A 11 20.17 15.19 4.98
N GLU A 12 20.20 14.70 3.74
CA GLU A 12 21.33 14.92 2.83
C GLU A 12 21.49 16.42 2.53
N ARG A 13 20.40 17.12 2.23
CA ARG A 13 20.41 18.59 2.05
C ARG A 13 20.90 19.32 3.30
N LEU A 14 20.50 18.85 4.48
CA LEU A 14 20.89 19.46 5.75
C LEU A 14 22.38 19.27 6.06
N GLN A 15 22.95 18.12 5.67
CA GLN A 15 24.39 17.89 5.74
C GLN A 15 25.17 18.83 4.80
N GLU A 16 24.66 19.08 3.59
CA GLU A 16 25.30 19.95 2.60
C GLU A 16 25.29 21.44 3.00
N THR A 17 24.19 21.90 3.63
CA THR A 17 24.06 23.30 4.06
C THR A 17 24.87 23.64 5.32
N GLY A 18 25.33 22.63 6.05
CA GLY A 18 26.03 22.82 7.33
C GLY A 18 25.12 23.32 8.45
N SER A 19 25.63 23.27 9.69
CA SER A 19 24.93 23.67 10.92
C SER A 19 24.77 25.20 11.03
N GLN A 20 24.02 25.79 10.11
CA GLN A 20 23.62 27.20 10.16
C GLN A 20 22.13 27.32 10.50
N GLU A 21 21.79 28.49 11.06
CA GLU A 21 20.42 28.86 11.42
C GLU A 21 19.47 28.61 10.24
N LEU A 22 18.50 27.71 10.44
CA LEU A 22 17.58 27.28 9.40
C LEU A 22 16.22 27.94 9.65
N THR A 23 15.81 28.82 8.75
CA THR A 23 14.45 29.36 8.75
C THR A 23 13.54 28.42 7.94
N THR A 24 12.53 27.86 8.58
CA THR A 24 11.61 26.90 7.97
C THR A 24 10.17 27.26 8.25
N GLN A 25 9.31 26.98 7.27
CA GLN A 25 7.88 27.13 7.44
C GLN A 25 7.28 25.77 7.81
N VAL A 26 6.72 25.67 9.02
CA VAL A 26 6.15 24.44 9.58
C VAL A 26 4.63 24.51 9.54
N ASP A 27 3.99 23.45 9.05
CA ASP A 27 2.52 23.30 9.06
C ASP A 27 2.07 22.78 10.44
N LEU A 28 1.18 23.52 11.10
CA LEU A 28 0.58 23.13 12.38
C LEU A 28 -0.77 22.40 12.20
N GLY A 29 -1.29 22.32 10.97
CA GLY A 29 -2.54 21.67 10.61
C GLY A 29 -3.49 22.58 9.83
N CYS A 30 -4.44 21.99 9.09
CA CYS A 30 -5.43 22.73 8.28
C CYS A 30 -4.81 23.80 7.34
N ASN A 31 -3.65 23.52 6.74
CA ASN A 31 -2.89 24.47 5.91
C ASN A 31 -2.50 25.76 6.68
N PHE A 32 -2.23 25.64 7.98
CA PHE A 32 -1.78 26.75 8.82
C PHE A 32 -0.27 26.68 9.02
N TYR A 33 0.43 27.65 8.46
CA TYR A 33 1.88 27.64 8.39
C TYR A 33 2.50 28.70 9.31
N VAL A 34 3.50 28.31 10.10
CA VAL A 34 4.26 29.20 11.00
C VAL A 34 5.72 29.19 10.61
N ASN A 35 6.35 30.36 10.60
CA ASN A 35 7.77 30.47 10.39
C ASN A 35 8.51 30.14 11.69
N ALA A 36 9.41 29.18 11.63
CA ALA A 36 10.23 28.72 12.73
C ALA A 36 11.71 28.91 12.38
N GLU A 37 12.47 29.40 13.34
CA GLU A 37 13.91 29.55 13.24
C GLU A 37 14.57 28.45 14.08
N VAL A 38 15.41 27.65 13.44
CA VAL A 38 16.10 26.53 14.08
C VAL A 38 17.57 26.93 14.27
N PRO A 39 18.02 27.16 15.52
CA PRO A 39 19.37 27.67 15.79
C PRO A 39 20.49 26.65 15.56
N ASP A 40 20.19 25.35 15.73
CA ASP A 40 21.14 24.26 15.47
C ASP A 40 20.39 23.09 14.83
N ALA A 41 20.91 22.62 13.69
CA ALA A 41 20.34 21.54 12.90
C ALA A 41 21.21 20.27 12.91
N SER A 42 22.14 20.16 13.87
CA SER A 42 23.07 19.03 14.01
C SER A 42 22.39 17.71 14.43
N THR A 43 21.26 17.79 15.14
CA THR A 43 20.47 16.64 15.57
C THR A 43 19.04 16.74 15.08
N ILE A 44 18.40 15.58 14.90
CA ILE A 44 17.01 15.48 14.48
C ILE A 44 16.23 14.54 15.41
N PHE A 45 14.95 14.82 15.58
CA PHE A 45 14.04 13.94 16.30
C PHE A 45 13.32 13.00 15.33
N VAL A 46 13.56 11.70 15.49
CA VAL A 46 12.90 10.67 14.69
C VAL A 46 11.86 9.94 15.54
N ALA A 47 10.62 9.89 15.06
CA ALA A 47 9.56 9.12 15.68
C ALA A 47 9.83 7.61 15.51
N LEU A 48 10.02 6.90 16.64
CA LEU A 48 10.18 5.45 16.63
C LEU A 48 8.83 4.71 16.52
N GLY A 49 7.79 5.33 17.07
CA GLY A 49 6.44 4.77 17.22
C GLY A 49 5.94 4.87 18.67
N TYR A 50 4.65 4.64 18.88
CA TYR A 50 4.01 4.66 20.22
C TYR A 50 4.22 5.95 21.02
N GLY A 51 4.39 7.09 20.33
CA GLY A 51 4.63 8.39 20.98
C GLY A 51 6.07 8.62 21.45
N PHE A 52 7.01 7.74 21.11
CA PHE A 52 8.42 7.92 21.43
C PHE A 52 9.19 8.56 20.28
N PHE A 53 10.01 9.54 20.64
CA PHE A 53 10.93 10.24 19.76
C PHE A 53 12.34 10.04 20.28
N VAL A 54 13.28 9.80 19.37
CA VAL A 54 14.70 9.70 19.70
C VAL A 54 15.45 10.79 18.97
N GLU A 55 16.31 11.47 19.71
CA GLU A 55 17.28 12.40 19.18
C GLU A 55 18.43 11.61 18.56
N LEU A 56 18.67 11.81 17.27
CA LEU A 56 19.73 11.16 16.52
C LEU A 56 20.57 12.19 15.79
N THR A 57 21.84 11.89 15.61
CA THR A 57 22.69 12.65 14.69
C THR A 57 22.34 12.33 13.23
N LEU A 58 22.67 13.23 12.30
CA LEU A 58 22.44 13.03 10.86
C LEU A 58 22.94 11.68 10.31
N PRO A 59 24.18 11.21 10.61
CA PRO A 59 24.65 9.91 10.10
C PRO A 59 23.93 8.71 10.74
N GLU A 60 23.55 8.81 12.02
CA GLU A 60 22.79 7.74 12.69
C GLU A 60 21.37 7.61 12.14
N ALA A 61 20.75 8.75 11.80
CA ALA A 61 19.44 8.78 11.17
C ALA A 61 19.45 8.09 9.79
N LEU A 62 20.50 8.28 8.98
CA LEU A 62 20.65 7.56 7.71
C LEU A 62 20.69 6.05 7.92
N ALA A 63 21.46 5.58 8.90
CA ALA A 63 21.51 4.15 9.24
C ALA A 63 20.15 3.62 9.75
N PHE A 64 19.40 4.43 10.50
CA PHE A 64 18.06 4.08 10.97
C PHE A 64 17.06 3.92 9.81
N ILE A 65 17.09 4.84 8.85
CA ILE A 65 16.23 4.81 7.66
C ILE A 65 16.51 3.55 6.83
N GLU A 66 17.77 3.19 6.62
CA GLU A 66 18.13 1.99 5.89
C GLU A 66 17.61 0.72 6.57
N LYS A 67 17.76 0.61 7.90
CA LYS A 67 17.23 -0.52 8.67
C LYS A 67 15.71 -0.63 8.53
N LYS A 68 14.98 0.48 8.67
CA LYS A 68 13.52 0.52 8.52
C LYS A 68 13.10 0.13 7.10
N ASN A 69 13.76 0.65 6.07
CA ASN A 69 13.44 0.29 4.68
C ASN A 69 13.66 -1.19 4.40
N LYS A 70 14.77 -1.79 4.87
CA LYS A 70 15.03 -3.23 4.69
C LYS A 70 13.90 -4.07 5.30
N LEU A 71 13.53 -3.78 6.55
CA LEU A 71 12.43 -4.47 7.23
C LEU A 71 11.10 -4.33 6.48
N LEU A 72 10.74 -3.11 6.06
CA LEU A 72 9.49 -2.90 5.31
C LEU A 72 9.50 -3.63 3.96
N THR A 73 10.64 -3.71 3.27
CA THR A 73 10.77 -4.41 1.99
C THR A 73 10.63 -5.92 2.20
N GLU A 74 11.29 -6.49 3.19
CA GLU A 74 11.18 -7.92 3.53
C GLU A 74 9.74 -8.31 3.86
N LEU A 75 9.04 -7.49 4.66
CA LEU A 75 7.63 -7.71 4.97
C LEU A 75 6.74 -7.62 3.72
N SER A 76 6.99 -6.64 2.86
CA SER A 76 6.26 -6.49 1.60
C SER A 76 6.46 -7.71 0.68
N GLU A 77 7.68 -8.21 0.56
CA GLU A 77 7.99 -9.40 -0.22
C GLU A 77 7.34 -10.67 0.35
N ALA A 78 7.37 -10.85 1.67
CA ALA A 78 6.72 -11.98 2.34
C ALA A 78 5.22 -11.99 2.05
N LEU A 79 4.54 -10.85 2.25
CA LEU A 79 3.10 -10.71 1.98
C LEU A 79 2.77 -10.89 0.50
N THR A 80 3.65 -10.44 -0.40
CA THR A 80 3.49 -10.63 -1.85
C THR A 80 3.58 -12.12 -2.21
N LYS A 81 4.53 -12.86 -1.62
CA LYS A 81 4.67 -14.31 -1.82
C LYS A 81 3.45 -15.06 -1.30
N ASP A 82 2.94 -14.70 -0.12
CA ASP A 82 1.77 -15.35 0.45
C ASP A 82 0.50 -15.05 -0.35
N SER A 83 0.35 -13.80 -0.83
CA SER A 83 -0.73 -13.43 -1.75
C SER A 83 -0.66 -14.23 -3.05
N ALA A 84 0.53 -14.41 -3.63
CA ALA A 84 0.73 -15.21 -4.84
C ALA A 84 0.39 -16.69 -4.62
N LYS A 85 0.77 -17.26 -3.46
CA LYS A 85 0.41 -18.65 -3.08
C LYS A 85 -1.10 -18.81 -2.95
N ILE A 86 -1.78 -17.91 -2.25
CA ILE A 86 -3.24 -17.96 -2.08
C ILE A 86 -3.92 -17.85 -3.45
N LYS A 87 -3.46 -16.92 -4.30
CA LYS A 87 -3.97 -16.76 -5.67
C LYS A 87 -3.78 -18.02 -6.51
N ALA A 88 -2.63 -18.68 -6.41
CA ALA A 88 -2.35 -19.93 -7.10
C ALA A 88 -3.25 -21.08 -6.58
N ASN A 89 -3.43 -21.18 -5.26
CA ASN A 89 -4.27 -22.21 -4.65
C ASN A 89 -5.74 -22.07 -5.09
N ILE A 90 -6.28 -20.85 -5.06
CA ILE A 90 -7.65 -20.57 -5.55
C ILE A 90 -7.77 -20.95 -7.02
N ARG A 91 -6.79 -20.55 -7.84
CA ARG A 91 -6.77 -20.87 -9.26
C ARG A 91 -6.80 -22.37 -9.50
N MET A 92 -5.94 -23.15 -8.85
CA MET A 92 -5.90 -24.61 -9.01
C MET A 92 -7.24 -25.26 -8.72
N VAL A 93 -7.92 -24.86 -7.63
CA VAL A 93 -9.23 -25.43 -7.26
C VAL A 93 -10.31 -25.07 -8.30
N LEU A 94 -10.31 -23.83 -8.80
CA LEU A 94 -11.26 -23.38 -9.82
C LEU A 94 -11.05 -24.08 -11.17
N GLU A 95 -9.80 -24.32 -11.56
CA GLU A 95 -9.47 -25.06 -12.79
C GLU A 95 -9.98 -26.51 -12.72
N VAL A 96 -9.79 -27.18 -11.57
CA VAL A 96 -10.23 -28.57 -11.37
C VAL A 96 -11.75 -28.70 -11.34
N MET A 97 -12.46 -27.82 -10.63
CA MET A 97 -13.91 -27.97 -10.43
C MET A 97 -14.74 -27.42 -11.59
N MET A 98 -14.28 -26.34 -12.23
CA MET A 98 -15.07 -25.61 -13.24
C MET A 98 -14.54 -25.81 -14.67
N GLY A 99 -13.47 -26.60 -14.85
CA GLY A 99 -12.89 -26.86 -16.17
C GLY A 99 -12.39 -25.60 -16.87
N VAL A 100 -12.09 -24.53 -16.11
CA VAL A 100 -11.64 -23.25 -16.67
C VAL A 100 -10.20 -23.40 -17.12
N PRO A 101 -9.88 -23.22 -18.41
CA PRO A 101 -8.50 -23.28 -18.88
C PRO A 101 -7.69 -22.07 -18.41
N CYS A 102 -6.44 -22.33 -18.02
CA CYS A 102 -5.44 -21.39 -17.54
C CYS A 102 -5.28 -20.11 -18.39
N SER A 103 -5.70 -20.10 -19.67
CA SER A 103 -5.56 -18.93 -20.56
C SER A 103 -6.66 -17.86 -20.47
N LYS A 104 -7.71 -18.07 -19.66
CA LYS A 104 -8.92 -17.22 -19.70
C LYS A 104 -9.48 -16.85 -18.33
N GLN A 105 -8.68 -16.37 -17.37
CA GLN A 105 -9.23 -15.59 -16.25
C GLN A 105 -8.08 -14.97 -15.44
N THR A 106 -7.88 -13.63 -15.50
CA THR A 106 -7.34 -12.85 -14.35
C THR A 106 -7.24 -11.33 -14.52
N ASP A 107 -7.62 -10.70 -15.64
CA ASP A 107 -7.39 -9.25 -15.75
C ASP A 107 -8.50 -8.36 -15.17
N SER A 108 -9.76 -8.82 -15.06
CA SER A 108 -10.85 -7.99 -14.55
C SER A 108 -11.13 -8.17 -13.05
N TYR A 109 -11.10 -9.41 -12.53
CA TYR A 109 -11.52 -9.70 -11.15
C TYR A 109 -10.47 -9.32 -10.09
N TRP A 110 -9.17 -9.50 -10.37
CA TRP A 110 -8.10 -9.12 -9.45
C TRP A 110 -7.65 -7.66 -9.63
N ALA A 111 -7.83 -7.06 -10.81
CA ALA A 111 -7.57 -5.64 -11.03
C ALA A 111 -8.46 -4.75 -10.14
N GLY A 112 -9.71 -5.16 -9.89
CA GLY A 112 -10.61 -4.47 -8.96
C GLY A 112 -10.18 -4.54 -7.49
N ILE A 113 -9.48 -5.60 -7.08
CA ILE A 113 -8.98 -5.74 -5.70
C ILE A 113 -7.75 -4.84 -5.45
N GLN A 114 -6.90 -4.63 -6.46
CA GLN A 114 -5.74 -3.75 -6.35
C GLN A 114 -6.07 -2.24 -6.39
N GLN A 115 -7.26 -1.86 -6.86
CA GLN A 115 -7.77 -0.47 -6.84
C GLN A 115 -8.67 -0.16 -5.64
N GLY A 116 -9.00 -1.15 -4.80
CA GLY A 116 -9.97 -1.03 -3.71
C GLY A 116 -9.45 -0.36 -2.43
N ASN A 117 -8.79 0.79 -2.50
CA ASN A 117 -8.64 1.68 -1.34
C ASN A 117 -9.46 2.97 -1.45
N GLU A 118 -10.31 3.15 -2.46
CA GLU A 118 -11.07 4.40 -2.57
C GLU A 118 -12.36 4.30 -3.41
N GLU A 119 -13.17 3.25 -3.26
CA GLU A 119 -14.60 3.34 -3.64
C GLU A 119 -15.42 2.22 -2.98
N SER A 120 -15.78 2.50 -1.72
CA SER A 120 -16.83 1.77 -1.02
C SER A 120 -18.17 1.95 -1.75
N SER A 121 -18.86 0.84 -1.96
CA SER A 121 -20.30 0.77 -2.22
C SER A 121 -20.80 1.30 -3.58
N ARG A 122 -20.62 0.52 -4.65
CA ARG A 122 -21.73 0.14 -5.54
C ARG A 122 -21.30 -0.90 -6.59
N LYS A 123 -22.10 -1.97 -6.68
CA LYS A 123 -22.14 -3.00 -7.74
C LYS A 123 -21.12 -4.14 -7.64
N LEU A 124 -21.33 -5.03 -6.67
CA LEU A 124 -21.02 -6.45 -6.82
C LEU A 124 -22.29 -7.19 -7.26
N GLN A 125 -22.50 -7.29 -8.58
CA GLN A 125 -23.19 -8.44 -9.14
C GLN A 125 -22.19 -9.12 -10.08
N PRO A 126 -21.62 -10.28 -9.72
CA PRO A 126 -20.89 -11.05 -10.69
C PRO A 126 -21.93 -11.73 -11.60
N ALA A 127 -21.95 -11.34 -12.88
CA ALA A 127 -22.64 -12.10 -13.92
C ALA A 127 -21.88 -13.42 -14.14
N PHE A 128 -22.08 -14.38 -13.23
CA PHE A 128 -21.76 -15.78 -13.46
C PHE A 128 -22.92 -16.38 -14.28
N PRO A 129 -22.69 -16.87 -15.51
CA PRO A 129 -23.72 -17.55 -16.28
C PRO A 129 -23.87 -18.98 -15.77
N TRP A 130 -24.43 -19.14 -14.56
CA TRP A 130 -24.84 -20.47 -14.05
C TRP A 130 -26.04 -21.04 -14.84
N SER A 131 -26.74 -20.18 -15.58
CA SER A 131 -27.99 -20.49 -16.28
C SER A 131 -27.85 -21.38 -17.52
N ALA A 132 -26.62 -21.66 -17.98
CA ALA A 132 -26.40 -22.44 -19.20
C ALA A 132 -26.02 -23.91 -18.94
N ALA A 133 -25.74 -24.31 -17.69
CA ALA A 133 -25.25 -25.66 -17.37
C ALA A 133 -26.33 -26.61 -16.80
N TYR A 134 -27.50 -26.09 -16.41
CA TYR A 134 -28.64 -26.91 -15.98
C TYR A 134 -29.81 -26.67 -16.91
N GLY A 135 -29.95 -27.52 -17.93
CA GLY A 135 -31.18 -27.65 -18.70
C GLY A 135 -32.29 -28.18 -17.80
N VAL A 136 -32.98 -27.29 -17.09
CA VAL A 136 -34.26 -27.57 -16.43
C VAL A 136 -35.36 -27.09 -17.37
N GLY A 137 -36.16 -28.05 -17.83
CA GLY A 137 -37.09 -27.92 -18.95
C GLY A 137 -38.16 -26.86 -18.79
N SER A 138 -38.55 -26.29 -19.94
CA SER A 138 -39.74 -25.47 -20.09
C SER A 138 -40.99 -26.37 -20.04
N MET A 139 -41.60 -26.47 -18.86
CA MET A 139 -42.98 -26.91 -18.70
C MET A 139 -43.70 -25.82 -17.90
N PHE A 140 -44.41 -24.94 -18.60
CA PHE A 140 -45.68 -24.28 -18.22
C PHE A 140 -45.85 -22.98 -19.04
N THR A 141 -46.74 -23.01 -20.04
CA THR A 141 -47.54 -21.84 -20.40
C THR A 141 -49.00 -22.30 -20.43
N SER A 142 -49.74 -21.93 -19.39
CA SER A 142 -51.19 -22.09 -19.30
C SER A 142 -51.84 -20.76 -19.65
N GLY A 143 -52.74 -20.82 -20.64
CA GLY A 143 -53.95 -20.03 -20.87
C GLY A 143 -54.03 -18.55 -20.45
N ALA A 144 -54.34 -17.72 -21.44
CA ALA A 144 -55.44 -16.76 -21.36
C ALA A 144 -56.26 -16.87 -22.65
#